data_AF-A0A504J2W6-F1
#
_entry.id   AF-A0A504J2W6-F1
#
_cell.length_a   1.000
_cell.length_b   1.000
_cell.length_c   1.000
_cell.angle_alpha   90.00
_cell.angle_beta   90.00
_cell.angle_gamma   90.00
#
_symmetry.space_group_name_H-M   'P 1'
#
loop_
_entity.id
_entity.type
_entity.pdbx_description
1 polymer ?
#
loop_
_entity_poly.entity_id
_entity_poly.type
_entity_poly.pdbx_seq_one_letter_code
_entity_poly.pdbx_strand_id
1 'polypeptide(L)'
;MSKGHVVVDGAICKCKFGNTPDTFVVQTQQKGYINDGAGSKKLIGNTMDIGMPLQAKTFGQCKLQPSNSGFLPCVPSITAWQDVYEKVELPNGGQILTEKSKATCAIAGAPCIEFTYHGQTAAAGNSDIAQTNAQAQSQLNPLVNMKKFTEVTEPEDLSVAPVEDEAVEDEKLKFKAYFHRLYDYKGEFGFDWMRYNYIPENNTDGKSICDDYEKLKKEYTPFTIEGEDYFVPWLSMFPKQEGVQLNLTVHIYNDYIPTTDEDIIKLPSKNGIRFKPDVIDVADADMEDVPITIYCDNPLTEDTTIELKDKDDETVGKIHIVKNADHEQFHFEITPVRILRGVSKQSDKETIENRIDHPKGFGDTNKDITGDLQNLQDYLNTQSLNQALLQCKIGKVCDIVIDEQEWIDDGLIVEEGCIFKDDAILDKFYSEFKSQHPDKEKEKGLVVFLSPIKKEGAGGEGDLYDIDAKHFAVYYSNLWQKETFAHEIAHVLGLVHSFHKFSMIDINEDNKFVKEVDDYFNYLIESGAPKSEIASQWAEYKDSYADARGFLKVYYHYFKDKTSFDQATTENFMDYHNYSENDIVVRNNPFNPTSFWKHQWGVMQSEVSKFYSK
;
A
#
# COMPACT_ATOMS: atom_id res chain seq x y z
N MET A 1 24.15 -9.68 -30.23
CA MET A 1 24.75 -8.35 -30.38
C MET A 1 23.83 -7.38 -29.68
N SER A 2 24.29 -6.72 -28.61
CA SER A 2 23.46 -6.45 -27.46
C SER A 2 22.31 -5.47 -27.70
N LYS A 3 21.08 -5.97 -27.54
CA LYS A 3 19.85 -5.23 -27.26
C LYS A 3 20.12 -4.33 -26.05
N GLY A 4 20.15 -3.01 -26.24
CA GLY A 4 20.25 -2.04 -25.16
C GLY A 4 19.12 -1.04 -25.30
N HIS A 5 18.44 -0.71 -24.22
CA HIS A 5 17.30 0.21 -24.25
C HIS A 5 17.76 1.65 -24.53
N VAL A 6 16.99 2.39 -25.34
CA VAL A 6 17.23 3.81 -25.64
C VAL A 6 17.03 4.62 -24.36
N VAL A 7 17.88 5.60 -24.11
CA VAL A 7 17.72 6.52 -22.97
C VAL A 7 16.78 7.65 -23.36
N VAL A 8 15.85 7.97 -22.48
CA VAL A 8 14.90 9.09 -22.65
C VAL A 8 14.98 10.08 -21.49
N ASP A 9 14.38 11.25 -21.68
CA ASP A 9 14.17 12.23 -20.61
C ASP A 9 13.51 11.59 -19.37
N GLY A 10 14.05 11.90 -18.19
CA GLY A 10 13.68 11.24 -16.94
C GLY A 10 14.48 9.98 -16.61
N ALA A 11 15.46 9.59 -17.44
CA ALA A 11 16.38 8.50 -17.11
C ALA A 11 17.19 8.79 -15.83
N ILE A 12 17.56 7.75 -15.08
CA ILE A 12 18.37 7.91 -13.86
C ILE A 12 19.81 7.54 -14.20
N CYS A 13 20.75 8.40 -13.83
CA CYS A 13 22.18 8.15 -13.96
C CYS A 13 22.91 8.35 -12.64
N LYS A 14 24.08 7.74 -12.53
CA LYS A 14 24.97 7.88 -11.37
C LYS A 14 26.40 8.11 -11.81
N CYS A 15 27.15 8.89 -11.03
CA CYS A 15 28.60 9.01 -11.17
C CYS A 15 29.30 8.05 -10.22
N LYS A 16 30.29 7.28 -10.70
CA LYS A 16 31.09 6.36 -9.85
C LYS A 16 31.89 7.07 -8.74
N PHE A 17 32.08 8.38 -8.87
CA PHE A 17 32.75 9.23 -7.88
C PHE A 17 31.77 10.08 -7.05
N GLY A 18 30.48 10.08 -7.41
CA GLY A 18 29.41 10.69 -6.63
C GLY A 18 28.88 9.73 -5.55
N ASN A 19 27.97 10.22 -4.71
CA ASN A 19 27.30 9.43 -3.67
C ASN A 19 25.77 9.40 -3.81
N THR A 20 25.19 10.18 -4.73
CA THR A 20 23.74 10.22 -4.99
C THR A 20 23.50 10.16 -6.50
N PRO A 21 22.50 9.41 -7.01
CA PRO A 21 22.09 9.47 -8.41
C PRO A 21 21.34 10.78 -8.73
N ASP A 22 21.18 11.09 -10.02
CA ASP A 22 20.41 12.24 -10.50
C ASP A 22 19.62 11.85 -11.76
N THR A 23 18.59 12.65 -12.08
CA THR A 23 17.73 12.47 -13.24
C THR A 23 18.31 13.21 -14.44
N PHE A 24 18.46 12.49 -15.55
CA PHE A 24 18.90 12.99 -16.84
C PHE A 24 17.78 13.76 -17.54
N VAL A 25 18.13 14.92 -18.10
CA VAL A 25 17.20 15.82 -18.79
C VAL A 25 17.73 16.11 -20.20
N VAL A 26 16.90 15.87 -21.21
CA VAL A 26 17.21 16.17 -22.62
C VAL A 26 16.98 17.65 -22.88
N GLN A 27 18.05 18.36 -23.24
CA GLN A 27 18.02 19.82 -23.39
C GLN A 27 18.15 20.26 -24.85
N THR A 28 18.56 19.36 -25.73
CA THR A 28 19.09 19.73 -27.06
C THR A 28 18.16 19.45 -28.24
N GLN A 29 17.02 18.82 -28.01
CA GLN A 29 16.02 18.53 -29.04
C GLN A 29 14.62 18.49 -28.43
N GLN A 30 13.59 18.66 -29.27
CA GLN A 30 12.18 18.80 -28.87
C GLN A 30 11.23 18.01 -29.80
N LYS A 31 11.74 16.99 -30.51
CA LYS A 31 11.02 16.33 -31.63
C LYS A 31 11.19 14.82 -31.70
N GLY A 32 12.29 14.26 -31.21
CA GLY A 32 12.53 12.82 -31.20
C GLY A 32 12.09 12.23 -29.87
N TYR A 33 11.10 11.34 -29.90
CA TYR A 33 10.55 10.66 -28.72
C TYR A 33 10.46 9.15 -29.01
N ILE A 34 10.46 8.32 -27.97
CA ILE A 34 10.25 6.87 -28.10
C ILE A 34 9.42 6.36 -26.93
N ASN A 35 8.49 5.43 -27.21
CA ASN A 35 7.54 4.89 -26.23
C ASN A 35 6.75 5.99 -25.49
N ASP A 36 6.28 6.98 -26.26
CA ASP A 36 5.53 8.16 -25.81
C ASP A 36 4.58 8.57 -26.93
N GLY A 37 3.34 8.07 -26.88
CA GLY A 37 2.33 8.27 -27.92
C GLY A 37 1.98 9.74 -28.15
N ALA A 38 2.16 10.61 -27.15
CA ALA A 38 1.93 12.06 -27.24
C ALA A 38 3.14 12.85 -27.78
N GLY A 39 4.31 12.23 -27.95
CA GLY A 39 5.52 12.88 -28.48
C GLY A 39 5.92 14.17 -27.76
N SER A 40 5.91 14.20 -26.42
CA SER A 40 6.19 15.42 -25.64
C SER A 40 6.98 15.25 -24.34
N LYS A 41 7.13 14.02 -23.80
CA LYS A 41 7.77 13.77 -22.49
C LYS A 41 8.97 12.81 -22.53
N LYS A 42 9.04 11.83 -23.44
CA LYS A 42 10.16 10.88 -23.55
C LYS A 42 11.13 11.24 -24.65
N LEU A 43 11.67 12.47 -24.57
CA LEU A 43 12.67 12.93 -25.52
C LEU A 43 13.84 11.94 -25.55
N ILE A 44 14.25 11.51 -26.74
CA ILE A 44 15.40 10.64 -26.93
C ILE A 44 16.66 11.40 -26.50
N GLY A 45 17.39 10.84 -25.53
CA GLY A 45 18.69 11.33 -25.10
C GLY A 45 19.73 11.14 -26.20
N ASN A 46 20.59 12.13 -26.40
CA ASN A 46 21.56 12.11 -27.50
C ASN A 46 22.93 12.69 -27.12
N THR A 47 23.93 12.48 -27.97
CA THR A 47 25.31 12.91 -27.70
C THR A 47 25.50 14.42 -27.60
N MET A 48 24.52 15.23 -28.00
CA MET A 48 24.58 16.69 -27.85
C MET A 48 24.14 17.16 -26.46
N ASP A 49 23.51 16.30 -25.63
CA ASP A 49 23.17 16.62 -24.23
C ASP A 49 24.43 16.62 -23.35
N ILE A 50 25.25 17.68 -23.50
CA ILE A 50 26.51 17.92 -22.80
C ILE A 50 26.39 19.12 -21.85
N GLY A 51 27.41 19.34 -21.01
CA GLY A 51 27.35 20.34 -19.94
C GLY A 51 26.66 19.78 -18.70
N MET A 52 25.44 20.23 -18.40
CA MET A 52 24.72 19.84 -17.18
C MET A 52 23.27 19.42 -17.46
N PRO A 53 23.06 18.28 -18.16
CA PRO A 53 21.74 17.74 -18.51
C PRO A 53 21.14 16.96 -17.33
N LEU A 54 21.08 17.57 -16.15
CA LEU A 54 20.65 16.91 -14.90
C LEU A 54 19.67 17.78 -14.12
N GLN A 55 18.69 17.15 -13.48
CA GLN A 55 17.62 17.85 -12.75
C GLN A 55 18.12 18.49 -11.46
N ALA A 56 18.74 17.71 -10.56
CA ALA A 56 19.32 18.22 -9.31
C ALA A 56 20.70 18.88 -9.53
N LYS A 57 21.27 18.73 -10.73
CA LYS A 57 22.54 19.35 -11.15
C LYS A 57 23.73 18.89 -10.30
N THR A 58 23.64 17.72 -9.66
CA THR A 58 24.69 17.21 -8.77
C THR A 58 24.54 15.70 -8.52
N PHE A 59 25.68 15.01 -8.34
CA PHE A 59 25.71 13.64 -7.82
C PHE A 59 26.06 13.59 -6.32
N GLY A 60 25.72 14.66 -5.58
CA GLY A 60 26.06 14.87 -4.17
C GLY A 60 27.51 15.31 -3.98
N GLN A 61 28.34 14.52 -3.28
CA GLN A 61 29.76 14.85 -3.05
C GLN A 61 30.69 14.15 -4.05
N CYS A 62 31.69 14.85 -4.58
CA CYS A 62 32.62 14.32 -5.59
C CYS A 62 33.93 13.84 -4.98
N LYS A 63 34.18 12.53 -5.00
CA LYS A 63 35.42 11.91 -4.47
C LYS A 63 36.71 12.39 -5.15
N LEU A 64 36.62 12.98 -6.34
CA LEU A 64 37.76 13.56 -7.06
C LEU A 64 38.06 15.02 -6.67
N GLN A 65 37.27 15.62 -5.77
CA GLN A 65 37.48 16.98 -5.29
C GLN A 65 37.62 16.99 -3.75
N PRO A 66 38.77 16.55 -3.21
CA PRO A 66 39.00 16.57 -1.77
C PRO A 66 39.10 18.00 -1.22
N SER A 67 38.71 18.17 0.03
CA SER A 67 38.78 19.40 0.82
C SER A 67 39.21 19.08 2.27
N ASN A 68 39.49 20.11 3.07
CA ASN A 68 39.98 19.95 4.45
C ASN A 68 38.98 19.21 5.38
N SER A 69 37.69 19.12 5.02
CA SER A 69 36.63 18.51 5.83
C SER A 69 35.84 17.42 5.09
N GLY A 70 36.42 16.82 4.04
CA GLY A 70 35.75 15.79 3.23
C GLY A 70 35.85 16.08 1.73
N PHE A 71 34.75 15.98 1.00
CA PHE A 71 34.72 16.19 -0.46
C PHE A 71 33.82 17.36 -0.83
N LEU A 72 34.22 18.13 -1.84
CA LEU A 72 33.40 19.23 -2.36
C LEU A 72 32.15 18.69 -3.08
N PRO A 73 31.06 19.49 -3.12
CA PRO A 73 29.88 19.17 -3.92
C PRO A 73 30.25 18.92 -5.39
N CYS A 74 29.62 17.90 -5.97
CA CYS A 74 29.78 17.57 -7.38
C CYS A 74 29.10 18.64 -8.23
N VAL A 75 29.86 19.24 -9.15
CA VAL A 75 29.35 20.11 -10.21
C VAL A 75 29.63 19.41 -11.54
N PRO A 76 28.71 18.54 -12.02
CA PRO A 76 28.93 17.74 -13.21
C PRO A 76 29.05 18.63 -14.44
N SER A 77 30.07 18.40 -15.26
CA SER A 77 30.22 19.02 -16.57
C SER A 77 30.54 17.93 -17.58
N ILE A 78 29.51 17.39 -18.23
CA ILE A 78 29.63 16.34 -19.24
C ILE A 78 30.29 16.93 -20.48
N THR A 79 31.36 16.29 -20.97
CA THR A 79 32.13 16.75 -22.14
C THR A 79 31.96 15.84 -23.35
N ALA A 80 31.62 14.57 -23.15
CA ALA A 80 31.40 13.60 -24.21
C ALA A 80 30.62 12.39 -23.71
N TRP A 81 29.95 11.72 -24.67
CA TRP A 81 29.30 10.43 -24.50
C TRP A 81 30.01 9.38 -25.35
N GLN A 82 30.08 8.15 -24.86
CA GLN A 82 30.61 6.99 -25.58
C GLN A 82 29.68 5.78 -25.43
N ASP A 83 29.95 4.71 -26.18
CA ASP A 83 29.14 3.50 -26.21
C ASP A 83 27.68 3.82 -26.63
N VAL A 84 27.55 4.61 -27.70
CA VAL A 84 26.28 5.15 -28.23
C VAL A 84 25.76 4.32 -29.40
N TYR A 85 24.51 4.57 -29.80
CA TYR A 85 23.92 3.92 -30.97
C TYR A 85 24.24 4.71 -32.24
N GLU A 86 25.28 4.28 -32.97
CA GLU A 86 25.87 5.02 -34.09
C GLU A 86 25.09 4.92 -35.42
N LYS A 87 24.08 4.03 -35.51
CA LYS A 87 23.36 3.77 -36.77
C LYS A 87 22.31 4.82 -37.11
N VAL A 88 21.94 5.67 -36.15
CA VAL A 88 20.93 6.72 -36.31
C VAL A 88 21.48 8.02 -35.75
N GLU A 89 21.40 9.07 -36.56
CA GLU A 89 21.76 10.44 -36.21
C GLU A 89 20.47 11.28 -36.15
N LEU A 90 20.26 11.98 -35.06
CA LEU A 90 19.12 12.87 -34.87
C LEU A 90 19.32 14.19 -35.65
N PRO A 91 18.24 14.95 -35.94
CA PRO A 91 18.33 16.19 -36.71
C PRO A 91 19.26 17.27 -36.13
N ASN A 92 19.63 17.18 -34.84
CA ASN A 92 20.59 18.07 -34.18
C ASN A 92 22.06 17.61 -34.33
N GLY A 93 22.33 16.56 -35.11
CA GLY A 93 23.66 15.97 -35.31
C GLY A 93 24.09 15.02 -34.18
N GLY A 94 23.21 14.73 -33.22
CA GLY A 94 23.49 13.84 -32.09
C GLY A 94 23.19 12.37 -32.38
N GLN A 95 24.03 11.47 -31.88
CA GLN A 95 23.78 10.03 -31.89
C GLN A 95 22.96 9.62 -30.65
N ILE A 96 22.17 8.55 -30.77
CA ILE A 96 21.23 8.13 -29.71
C ILE A 96 21.99 7.50 -28.53
N LEU A 97 21.65 7.92 -27.31
CA LEU A 97 22.14 7.30 -26.08
C LEU A 97 21.36 6.04 -25.75
N THR A 98 22.05 5.05 -25.20
CA THR A 98 21.46 3.81 -24.67
C THR A 98 21.81 3.66 -23.21
N GLU A 99 21.19 2.71 -22.52
CA GLU A 99 21.53 2.37 -21.13
C GLU A 99 23.01 2.01 -20.92
N LYS A 100 23.70 1.63 -22.00
CA LYS A 100 25.13 1.30 -21.97
C LYS A 100 26.03 2.51 -22.17
N SER A 101 25.47 3.62 -22.64
CA SER A 101 26.22 4.83 -22.92
C SER A 101 26.79 5.41 -21.64
N LYS A 102 28.02 5.92 -21.72
CA LYS A 102 28.73 6.48 -20.57
C LYS A 102 29.17 7.90 -20.85
N ALA A 103 28.94 8.78 -19.87
CA ALA A 103 29.37 10.17 -19.94
C ALA A 103 30.73 10.38 -19.29
N THR A 104 31.55 11.19 -19.96
CA THR A 104 32.80 11.74 -19.43
C THR A 104 32.52 13.08 -18.75
N CYS A 105 32.89 13.21 -17.49
CA CYS A 105 32.86 14.49 -16.77
C CYS A 105 34.23 15.20 -16.89
N ALA A 106 34.24 16.51 -17.07
CA ALA A 106 35.43 17.35 -17.18
C ALA A 106 36.42 17.17 -16.00
N ILE A 107 35.91 16.90 -14.79
CA ILE A 107 36.73 16.65 -13.59
C ILE A 107 37.41 15.28 -13.65
N ALA A 108 36.70 14.26 -14.16
CA ALA A 108 37.22 12.90 -14.22
C ALA A 108 38.13 12.66 -15.43
N GLY A 109 37.94 13.42 -16.52
CA GLY A 109 38.69 13.27 -17.78
C GLY A 109 38.48 11.93 -18.49
N ALA A 110 37.63 11.06 -17.95
CA ALA A 110 37.31 9.73 -18.44
C ALA A 110 35.85 9.37 -18.12
N PRO A 111 35.27 8.36 -18.78
CA PRO A 111 33.89 7.93 -18.54
C PRO A 111 33.66 7.54 -17.08
N CYS A 112 32.70 8.21 -16.44
CA CYS A 112 32.43 8.06 -15.02
C CYS A 112 30.95 8.13 -14.64
N ILE A 113 30.07 8.55 -15.56
CA ILE A 113 28.63 8.60 -15.39
C ILE A 113 28.00 7.49 -16.23
N GLU A 114 27.12 6.70 -15.64
CA GLU A 114 26.40 5.61 -16.30
C GLU A 114 24.92 5.66 -15.95
N PHE A 115 24.06 5.20 -16.86
CA PHE A 115 22.63 5.08 -16.63
C PHE A 115 22.33 3.84 -15.77
N THR A 116 21.46 4.01 -14.78
CA THR A 116 20.91 2.92 -13.95
C THR A 116 19.47 2.61 -14.30
N TYR A 117 18.78 3.55 -14.94
CA TYR A 117 17.44 3.37 -15.49
C TYR A 117 17.31 4.21 -16.75
N HIS A 118 16.82 3.63 -17.85
CA HIS A 118 16.78 4.28 -19.16
C HIS A 118 15.61 5.27 -19.33
N GLY A 119 14.76 5.46 -18.31
CA GLY A 119 13.71 6.48 -18.31
C GLY A 119 12.41 6.06 -19.02
N GLN A 120 12.37 4.88 -19.63
CA GLN A 120 11.17 4.35 -20.27
C GLN A 120 10.44 3.43 -19.30
N THR A 121 9.17 3.69 -19.05
CA THR A 121 8.20 2.74 -18.50
C THR A 121 7.45 2.16 -19.69
N ALA A 122 7.35 0.84 -19.80
CA ALA A 122 6.65 0.24 -20.93
C ALA A 122 5.18 0.65 -20.89
N ALA A 123 4.71 1.37 -21.92
CA ALA A 123 3.35 1.17 -22.36
C ALA A 123 3.28 -0.27 -22.88
N ALA A 124 2.35 -1.08 -22.41
CA ALA A 124 2.13 -2.42 -22.95
C ALA A 124 1.54 -2.28 -24.36
N GLY A 125 2.40 -1.99 -25.35
CA GLY A 125 2.10 -2.07 -26.76
C GLY A 125 2.46 -3.46 -27.26
N ASN A 126 1.46 -4.21 -27.73
CA ASN A 126 1.63 -5.47 -28.44
C ASN A 126 2.26 -5.24 -29.82
N SER A 127 3.54 -4.90 -29.87
CA SER A 127 4.33 -4.92 -31.10
C SER A 127 5.83 -4.96 -30.79
N ASP A 128 6.32 -6.06 -30.19
CA ASP A 128 7.73 -6.45 -30.32
C ASP A 128 8.05 -7.92 -29.93
N ILE A 129 7.14 -8.86 -30.21
CA ILE A 129 7.47 -10.30 -30.27
C ILE A 129 7.95 -10.74 -31.68
N ALA A 130 8.19 -9.79 -32.58
CA ALA A 130 8.61 -10.10 -33.95
C ALA A 130 10.05 -9.69 -34.26
N GLN A 131 11.03 -9.99 -33.38
CA GLN A 131 12.42 -10.19 -33.84
C GLN A 131 13.32 -10.87 -32.78
N THR A 132 13.23 -12.21 -32.70
CA THR A 132 14.39 -13.02 -32.29
C THR A 132 14.45 -14.36 -33.04
N ASN A 133 15.42 -14.43 -33.95
CA ASN A 133 16.12 -15.60 -34.53
C ASN A 133 15.35 -16.91 -34.76
N ALA A 134 15.01 -17.15 -36.03
CA ALA A 134 14.48 -18.37 -36.64
C ALA A 134 15.42 -19.61 -36.60
N GLN A 135 16.34 -19.70 -35.65
CA GLN A 135 17.17 -20.91 -35.41
C GLN A 135 16.95 -21.55 -34.04
N ALA A 136 16.25 -20.89 -33.11
CA ALA A 136 15.88 -21.51 -31.82
C ALA A 136 14.47 -22.16 -31.85
N GLN A 137 13.61 -21.74 -32.79
CA GLN A 137 12.21 -22.17 -32.84
C GLN A 137 11.99 -23.48 -33.62
N SER A 138 13.01 -23.99 -34.32
CA SER A 138 12.96 -25.30 -35.00
C SER A 138 13.33 -26.49 -34.10
N GLN A 139 13.58 -26.27 -32.80
CA GLN A 139 14.01 -27.33 -31.87
C GLN A 139 12.97 -27.70 -30.78
N LEU A 140 11.80 -27.04 -30.71
CA LEU A 140 10.86 -27.25 -29.59
C LEU A 140 9.41 -27.64 -29.94
N ASN A 141 8.97 -27.70 -31.21
CA ASN A 141 7.69 -28.36 -31.52
C ASN A 141 7.61 -28.94 -32.96
N PRO A 142 7.78 -30.27 -33.13
CA PRO A 142 7.97 -30.91 -34.44
C PRO A 142 6.69 -31.26 -35.23
N LEU A 143 5.55 -30.56 -35.06
CA LEU A 143 4.26 -31.00 -35.64
C LEU A 143 3.34 -29.93 -36.26
N VAL A 144 3.87 -28.85 -36.86
CA VAL A 144 3.05 -27.99 -37.75
C VAL A 144 3.79 -27.70 -39.06
N ASN A 145 3.15 -28.06 -40.18
CA ASN A 145 3.65 -27.96 -41.55
C ASN A 145 3.24 -26.63 -42.17
N MET A 146 4.15 -25.65 -42.21
CA MET A 146 3.99 -24.45 -43.03
C MET A 146 4.45 -24.74 -44.47
N LYS A 147 3.52 -25.14 -45.33
CA LYS A 147 3.69 -24.99 -46.79
C LYS A 147 2.61 -24.08 -47.35
N LYS A 148 3.10 -22.93 -47.82
CA LYS A 148 2.49 -21.80 -48.55
C LYS A 148 2.78 -20.56 -47.68
N PHE A 149 3.80 -19.74 -47.95
CA PHE A 149 4.19 -19.18 -49.23
C PHE A 149 5.69 -18.85 -49.22
N THR A 150 6.39 -19.13 -50.31
CA THR A 150 7.61 -18.44 -50.71
C THR A 150 7.49 -18.17 -52.20
N GLU A 151 7.50 -16.90 -52.57
CA GLU A 151 8.44 -16.28 -53.52
C GLU A 151 7.79 -15.04 -54.13
N VAL A 152 8.38 -13.88 -53.85
CA VAL A 152 8.24 -12.67 -54.66
C VAL A 152 9.60 -12.44 -55.31
N THR A 153 9.63 -12.38 -56.63
CA THR A 153 10.67 -11.71 -57.41
C THR A 153 10.01 -10.62 -58.24
N GLU A 154 10.41 -9.38 -58.01
CA GLU A 154 10.13 -8.20 -58.84
C GLU A 154 11.15 -8.07 -59.99
N PRO A 155 11.02 -7.11 -60.95
CA PRO A 155 9.85 -6.31 -61.36
C PRO A 155 9.65 -6.28 -62.91
N GLU A 156 8.49 -5.83 -63.40
CA GLU A 156 8.39 -5.00 -64.63
C GLU A 156 6.94 -4.50 -64.88
N ASP A 157 6.82 -3.17 -64.96
CA ASP A 157 5.86 -2.27 -65.64
C ASP A 157 4.33 -2.51 -65.71
N LEU A 158 3.62 -1.48 -65.20
CA LEU A 158 2.45 -0.78 -65.76
C LEU A 158 1.17 -1.57 -66.10
N SER A 159 0.17 -1.47 -65.23
CA SER A 159 -1.12 -0.82 -65.60
C SER A 159 -1.98 -0.56 -64.36
N VAL A 160 -2.44 0.69 -64.23
CA VAL A 160 -3.38 1.13 -63.18
C VAL A 160 -4.79 0.72 -63.61
N ALA A 161 -5.42 -0.15 -62.83
CA ALA A 161 -6.88 -0.33 -62.81
C ALA A 161 -7.43 0.43 -61.59
N PRO A 162 -8.63 1.05 -61.68
CA PRO A 162 -9.16 1.87 -60.62
C PRO A 162 -9.50 0.99 -59.42
N VAL A 163 -8.88 1.28 -58.28
CA VAL A 163 -9.27 0.71 -56.98
C VAL A 163 -10.64 1.30 -56.66
N GLU A 164 -11.64 0.43 -56.55
CA GLU A 164 -12.93 0.76 -55.96
C GLU A 164 -12.67 1.16 -54.49
N ASP A 165 -13.23 2.29 -54.08
CA ASP A 165 -13.19 2.77 -52.70
C ASP A 165 -13.82 1.71 -51.76
N GLU A 166 -12.99 0.82 -51.20
CA GLU A 166 -13.36 0.08 -50.00
C GLU A 166 -13.48 1.11 -48.87
N ALA A 167 -14.69 1.30 -48.37
CA ALA A 167 -14.95 2.14 -47.22
C ALA A 167 -14.04 1.68 -46.07
N VAL A 168 -13.10 2.55 -45.68
CA VAL A 168 -12.36 2.42 -44.43
C VAL A 168 -13.42 2.48 -43.33
N GLU A 169 -13.70 1.37 -42.65
CA GLU A 169 -14.39 1.44 -41.36
C GLU A 169 -13.53 2.32 -40.46
N ASP A 170 -14.08 3.46 -40.02
CA ASP A 170 -13.42 4.32 -39.04
C ASP A 170 -13.16 3.47 -37.78
N GLU A 171 -11.91 3.01 -37.60
CA GLU A 171 -11.53 2.24 -36.43
C GLU A 171 -11.78 3.09 -35.17
N LYS A 172 -12.60 2.57 -34.25
CA LYS A 172 -12.94 3.24 -32.99
C LYS A 172 -11.72 3.27 -32.05
N LEU A 173 -11.54 4.39 -31.34
CA LEU A 173 -10.55 4.51 -30.28
C LEU A 173 -10.86 3.53 -29.14
N LYS A 174 -9.86 2.74 -28.74
CA LYS A 174 -9.95 1.70 -27.72
C LYS A 174 -9.09 2.08 -26.53
N PHE A 175 -9.70 2.18 -25.37
CA PHE A 175 -8.99 2.57 -24.16
C PHE A 175 -9.68 2.02 -22.90
N LYS A 176 -8.96 2.10 -21.79
CA LYS A 176 -9.50 1.86 -20.44
C LYS A 176 -9.14 3.01 -19.52
N ALA A 177 -10.04 3.35 -18.61
CA ALA A 177 -9.91 4.44 -17.65
C ALA A 177 -9.76 3.91 -16.23
N TYR A 178 -8.86 4.51 -15.45
CA TYR A 178 -8.49 4.07 -14.11
C TYR A 178 -8.59 5.20 -13.10
N PHE A 179 -9.09 4.87 -11.92
CA PHE A 179 -8.92 5.71 -10.75
C PHE A 179 -7.67 5.34 -9.98
N HIS A 180 -6.96 6.34 -9.49
CA HIS A 180 -5.88 6.18 -8.52
C HIS A 180 -5.88 7.35 -7.54
N ARG A 181 -5.11 7.19 -6.46
CA ARG A 181 -5.01 8.21 -5.42
C ARG A 181 -4.17 9.39 -5.90
N LEU A 182 -4.40 10.52 -5.27
CA LEU A 182 -3.50 11.65 -5.34
C LEU A 182 -2.16 11.29 -4.73
N TYR A 183 -1.11 11.98 -5.18
CA TYR A 183 0.25 11.80 -4.67
C TYR A 183 0.36 12.07 -3.16
N ASP A 184 -0.43 13.01 -2.65
CA ASP A 184 -0.40 13.45 -1.26
C ASP A 184 -1.48 12.83 -0.37
N TYR A 185 -2.14 11.77 -0.82
CA TYR A 185 -3.14 11.01 -0.06
C TYR A 185 -2.60 10.55 1.31
N LYS A 186 -3.38 10.78 2.37
CA LYS A 186 -3.03 10.49 3.77
C LYS A 186 -4.00 9.54 4.47
N GLY A 187 -4.96 8.99 3.73
CA GLY A 187 -6.00 8.12 4.30
C GLY A 187 -7.34 8.81 4.53
N GLU A 188 -7.61 9.92 3.85
CA GLU A 188 -8.81 10.77 4.02
C GLU A 188 -10.13 10.03 3.79
N PHE A 189 -10.11 8.98 2.99
CA PHE A 189 -11.22 8.09 2.66
C PHE A 189 -10.61 6.72 2.34
N GLY A 190 -11.38 5.63 2.35
CA GLY A 190 -10.84 4.31 1.99
C GLY A 190 -10.74 4.14 0.49
N PHE A 191 -9.58 3.74 -0.03
CA PHE A 191 -9.43 3.39 -1.43
C PHE A 191 -8.51 2.17 -1.60
N ASP A 192 -9.06 1.10 -2.18
CA ASP A 192 -8.38 -0.18 -2.37
C ASP A 192 -8.43 -0.61 -3.83
N TRP A 193 -7.27 -0.94 -4.41
CA TRP A 193 -7.14 -1.28 -5.82
C TRP A 193 -5.98 -2.24 -6.06
N MET A 194 -6.01 -2.94 -7.19
CA MET A 194 -4.91 -3.81 -7.60
C MET A 194 -3.66 -2.98 -7.90
N ARG A 195 -2.63 -3.11 -7.06
CA ARG A 195 -1.39 -2.33 -7.20
C ARG A 195 -0.46 -2.93 -8.23
N TYR A 196 0.40 -2.08 -8.78
CA TYR A 196 1.39 -2.45 -9.79
C TYR A 196 2.23 -3.66 -9.36
N ASN A 197 2.77 -3.63 -8.13
CA ASN A 197 3.62 -4.70 -7.60
C ASN A 197 2.87 -5.97 -7.14
N TYR A 198 1.53 -5.97 -7.15
CA TYR A 198 0.74 -7.18 -6.90
C TYR A 198 0.70 -8.09 -8.13
N ILE A 199 0.97 -7.54 -9.32
CA ILE A 199 0.91 -8.26 -10.59
C ILE A 199 2.33 -8.82 -10.89
N PRO A 200 2.51 -10.15 -11.05
CA PRO A 200 3.82 -10.75 -11.25
C PRO A 200 4.62 -10.17 -12.42
N GLU A 201 3.96 -9.90 -13.55
CA GLU A 201 4.57 -9.41 -14.79
C GLU A 201 5.20 -8.02 -14.65
N ASN A 202 4.76 -7.27 -13.63
CA ASN A 202 5.22 -5.90 -13.36
C ASN A 202 6.50 -5.86 -12.51
N ASN A 203 6.86 -6.97 -11.88
CA ASN A 203 8.00 -7.06 -10.97
C ASN A 203 9.23 -7.62 -11.68
N THR A 204 10.42 -7.13 -11.34
CA THR A 204 11.68 -7.47 -12.01
C THR A 204 12.07 -8.95 -11.91
N ASP A 205 11.59 -9.64 -10.89
CA ASP A 205 11.81 -11.07 -10.66
C ASP A 205 10.65 -11.95 -11.18
N GLY A 206 9.63 -11.34 -11.79
CA GLY A 206 8.45 -12.02 -12.31
C GLY A 206 7.55 -12.59 -11.22
N LYS A 207 7.62 -12.11 -9.98
CA LYS A 207 6.84 -12.62 -8.84
C LYS A 207 5.99 -11.53 -8.23
N SER A 208 4.77 -11.88 -7.81
CA SER A 208 3.96 -11.01 -6.97
C SER A 208 4.55 -10.89 -5.57
N ILE A 209 4.35 -9.75 -4.92
CA ILE A 209 4.57 -9.62 -3.46
C ILE A 209 3.43 -10.26 -2.65
N CYS A 210 2.34 -10.69 -3.29
CA CYS A 210 1.30 -11.52 -2.71
C CYS A 210 1.67 -13.00 -2.87
N ASP A 211 1.43 -13.81 -1.84
CA ASP A 211 1.76 -15.23 -1.85
C ASP A 211 0.95 -16.06 -2.86
N ASP A 212 -0.30 -15.67 -3.11
CA ASP A 212 -1.19 -16.27 -4.10
C ASP A 212 -1.90 -15.20 -4.95
N TYR A 213 -1.26 -14.80 -6.05
CA TYR A 213 -1.81 -13.82 -6.99
C TYR A 213 -3.15 -14.26 -7.61
N GLU A 214 -3.35 -15.56 -7.90
CA GLU A 214 -4.58 -16.02 -8.54
C GLU A 214 -5.78 -15.94 -7.59
N LYS A 215 -5.55 -16.14 -6.29
CA LYS A 215 -6.55 -15.90 -5.24
C LYS A 215 -6.81 -14.40 -5.07
N LEU A 216 -5.77 -13.58 -4.99
CA LEU A 216 -5.90 -12.11 -4.89
C LEU A 216 -6.66 -11.52 -6.09
N LYS A 217 -6.32 -11.98 -7.30
CA LYS A 217 -6.97 -11.61 -8.56
C LYS A 217 -8.48 -11.76 -8.48
N LYS A 218 -8.99 -12.85 -7.89
CA LYS A 218 -10.44 -13.06 -7.72
C LYS A 218 -11.10 -12.08 -6.76
N GLU A 219 -10.36 -11.53 -5.79
CA GLU A 219 -10.90 -10.56 -4.82
C GLU A 219 -11.23 -9.21 -5.48
N TYR A 220 -10.46 -8.80 -6.49
CA TYR A 220 -10.66 -7.54 -7.23
C TYR A 220 -11.63 -7.66 -8.42
N THR A 221 -12.40 -8.75 -8.46
CA THR A 221 -13.51 -9.00 -9.40
C THR A 221 -13.20 -8.59 -10.84
N PRO A 222 -12.12 -9.13 -11.45
CA PRO A 222 -11.68 -8.70 -12.75
C PRO A 222 -12.72 -9.04 -13.81
N PHE A 223 -12.84 -8.14 -14.77
CA PHE A 223 -13.56 -8.39 -16.02
C PHE A 223 -12.70 -7.92 -17.18
N THR A 224 -13.09 -8.24 -18.40
CA THR A 224 -12.28 -7.89 -19.57
C THR A 224 -12.70 -6.55 -20.17
N ILE A 225 -11.73 -5.68 -20.41
CA ILE A 225 -11.85 -4.53 -21.33
C ILE A 225 -10.80 -4.75 -22.42
N GLU A 226 -11.20 -4.72 -23.68
CA GLU A 226 -10.31 -4.98 -24.83
C GLU A 226 -9.49 -6.28 -24.73
N GLY A 227 -10.05 -7.31 -24.08
CA GLY A 227 -9.40 -8.61 -23.92
C GLY A 227 -8.37 -8.70 -22.80
N GLU A 228 -8.14 -7.63 -22.04
CA GLU A 228 -7.28 -7.61 -20.86
C GLU A 228 -8.08 -7.54 -19.56
N ASP A 229 -7.49 -8.07 -18.47
CA ASP A 229 -8.08 -7.96 -17.14
C ASP A 229 -8.13 -6.50 -16.67
N TYR A 230 -9.31 -6.10 -16.20
CA TYR A 230 -9.56 -4.84 -15.52
C TYR A 230 -9.97 -5.12 -14.08
N PHE A 231 -9.15 -4.66 -13.14
CA PHE A 231 -9.38 -4.80 -11.70
C PHE A 231 -10.17 -3.61 -11.16
N VAL A 232 -11.34 -3.87 -10.57
CA VAL A 232 -12.23 -2.78 -10.14
C VAL A 232 -11.81 -2.28 -8.75
N PRO A 233 -11.48 -0.98 -8.59
CA PRO A 233 -11.16 -0.40 -7.30
C PRO A 233 -12.42 -0.25 -6.41
N TRP A 234 -12.19 -0.20 -5.10
CA TRP A 234 -13.19 0.07 -4.09
C TRP A 234 -12.93 1.42 -3.41
N LEU A 235 -14.00 2.18 -3.22
CA LEU A 235 -14.03 3.45 -2.49
C LEU A 235 -14.95 3.34 -1.27
N SER A 236 -14.47 3.81 -0.13
CA SER A 236 -15.22 3.94 1.12
C SER A 236 -15.18 5.39 1.57
N MET A 237 -16.36 6.00 1.72
CA MET A 237 -16.49 7.40 2.16
C MET A 237 -17.78 7.60 2.94
N PHE A 238 -17.81 8.57 3.85
CA PHE A 238 -19.02 8.92 4.58
C PHE A 238 -20.02 9.67 3.67
N PRO A 239 -21.33 9.59 3.95
CA PRO A 239 -22.32 10.47 3.34
C PRO A 239 -21.95 11.93 3.55
N LYS A 240 -22.00 12.73 2.48
CA LYS A 240 -21.66 14.17 2.48
C LYS A 240 -20.23 14.49 2.92
N GLN A 241 -19.32 13.53 2.87
CA GLN A 241 -17.91 13.79 3.11
C GLN A 241 -17.36 14.76 2.06
N GLU A 242 -16.66 15.79 2.51
CA GLU A 242 -15.94 16.73 1.64
C GLU A 242 -14.53 16.22 1.32
N GLY A 243 -13.97 16.68 0.20
CA GLY A 243 -12.56 16.42 -0.14
C GLY A 243 -12.25 15.02 -0.66
N VAL A 244 -13.25 14.19 -0.99
CA VAL A 244 -13.01 12.90 -1.65
C VAL A 244 -12.66 13.15 -3.11
N GLN A 245 -11.39 12.93 -3.45
CA GLN A 245 -10.85 13.16 -4.78
C GLN A 245 -9.97 11.98 -5.20
N LEU A 246 -10.08 11.57 -6.47
CA LEU A 246 -9.23 10.56 -7.10
C LEU A 246 -8.75 11.11 -8.44
N ASN A 247 -7.58 10.71 -8.89
CA ASN A 247 -7.11 11.01 -10.23
C ASN A 247 -7.64 9.96 -11.21
N LEU A 248 -8.02 10.42 -12.41
CA LEU A 248 -8.43 9.59 -13.52
C LEU A 248 -7.33 9.62 -14.60
N THR A 249 -6.91 8.45 -15.07
CA THR A 249 -5.96 8.27 -16.18
C THR A 249 -6.50 7.25 -17.17
N VAL A 250 -5.98 7.26 -18.40
CA VAL A 250 -6.31 6.24 -19.42
C VAL A 250 -5.11 5.44 -19.88
N HIS A 251 -5.39 4.27 -20.42
CA HIS A 251 -4.48 3.50 -21.26
C HIS A 251 -5.13 3.26 -22.61
N ILE A 252 -4.53 3.79 -23.67
CA ILE A 252 -4.99 3.67 -25.06
C ILE A 252 -4.32 2.45 -25.71
N TYR A 253 -5.11 1.60 -26.35
CA TYR A 253 -4.66 0.36 -26.99
C TYR A 253 -4.20 0.55 -28.43
N ASN A 254 -4.83 1.47 -29.14
CA ASN A 254 -4.59 1.78 -30.54
C ASN A 254 -4.15 3.24 -30.68
N ASP A 255 -2.99 3.56 -30.09
CA ASP A 255 -2.38 4.90 -30.05
C ASP A 255 -2.05 5.50 -31.43
N TYR A 256 -2.06 4.68 -32.47
CA TYR A 256 -1.99 5.13 -33.86
C TYR A 256 -3.26 5.85 -34.34
N ILE A 257 -4.38 5.68 -33.62
CA ILE A 257 -5.62 6.44 -33.83
C ILE A 257 -5.54 7.71 -32.99
N PRO A 258 -5.56 8.90 -33.61
CA PRO A 258 -5.49 10.15 -32.85
C PRO A 258 -6.74 10.32 -32.01
N THR A 259 -6.56 10.76 -30.76
CA THR A 259 -7.67 11.19 -29.90
C THR A 259 -8.32 12.45 -30.48
N THR A 260 -9.64 12.54 -30.34
CA THR A 260 -10.45 13.68 -30.78
C THR A 260 -11.25 14.26 -29.62
N ASP A 261 -11.76 15.48 -29.79
CA ASP A 261 -12.64 16.14 -28.81
C ASP A 261 -13.98 15.39 -28.61
N GLU A 262 -14.29 14.38 -29.45
CA GLU A 262 -15.46 13.52 -29.28
C GLU A 262 -15.17 12.30 -28.40
N ASP A 263 -13.90 11.96 -28.19
CA ASP A 263 -13.48 10.83 -27.37
C ASP A 263 -13.49 11.25 -25.90
N ILE A 264 -14.58 10.91 -25.23
CA ILE A 264 -14.87 11.31 -23.86
C ILE A 264 -15.07 10.11 -22.93
N ILE A 265 -14.90 10.37 -21.64
CA ILE A 265 -15.21 9.46 -20.53
C ILE A 265 -16.35 10.10 -19.73
N LYS A 266 -17.51 9.45 -19.72
CA LYS A 266 -18.68 9.82 -18.95
C LYS A 266 -18.64 9.10 -17.60
N LEU A 267 -18.85 9.86 -16.52
CA LEU A 267 -18.96 9.37 -15.15
C LEU A 267 -20.42 9.54 -14.68
N PRO A 268 -21.31 8.59 -14.98
CA PRO A 268 -22.73 8.73 -14.69
C PRO A 268 -23.00 8.77 -13.19
N SER A 269 -23.91 9.65 -12.78
CA SER A 269 -24.40 9.68 -11.40
C SER A 269 -25.36 8.52 -11.12
N LYS A 270 -25.27 7.92 -9.94
CA LYS A 270 -26.13 6.80 -9.52
C LYS A 270 -26.25 6.73 -8.01
N ASN A 271 -27.44 6.48 -7.49
CA ASN A 271 -27.72 6.32 -6.05
C ASN A 271 -27.21 7.49 -5.17
N GLY A 272 -27.17 8.72 -5.70
CA GLY A 272 -26.64 9.88 -4.99
C GLY A 272 -25.11 10.02 -5.05
N ILE A 273 -24.40 9.12 -5.73
CA ILE A 273 -23.02 9.33 -6.15
C ILE A 273 -22.99 10.19 -7.40
N ARG A 274 -22.19 11.25 -7.39
CA ARG A 274 -21.91 12.10 -8.55
C ARG A 274 -20.44 12.52 -8.60
N PHE A 275 -19.98 12.89 -9.78
CA PHE A 275 -18.59 13.21 -10.07
C PHE A 275 -18.46 14.66 -10.54
N LYS A 276 -17.27 15.24 -10.34
CA LYS A 276 -16.92 16.55 -10.90
C LYS A 276 -15.44 16.58 -11.29
N PRO A 277 -15.10 16.79 -12.57
CA PRO A 277 -16.01 16.77 -13.73
C PRO A 277 -16.71 15.40 -13.89
N ASP A 278 -17.85 15.37 -14.58
CA ASP A 278 -18.62 14.16 -14.91
C ASP A 278 -18.45 13.72 -16.37
N VAL A 279 -17.79 14.54 -17.19
CA VAL A 279 -17.32 14.21 -18.54
C VAL A 279 -15.88 14.69 -18.66
N ILE A 280 -15.00 13.82 -19.18
CA ILE A 280 -13.56 14.04 -19.29
C ILE A 280 -13.11 13.73 -20.71
N ASP A 281 -12.29 14.58 -21.31
CA ASP A 281 -11.69 14.31 -22.61
C ASP A 281 -10.60 13.24 -22.46
N VAL A 282 -10.62 12.21 -23.33
CA VAL A 282 -9.64 11.11 -23.28
C VAL A 282 -8.22 11.63 -23.47
N ALA A 283 -8.04 12.66 -24.30
CA ALA A 283 -6.76 13.32 -24.51
C ALA A 283 -6.18 13.93 -23.22
N ASP A 284 -7.02 14.58 -22.40
CA ASP A 284 -6.59 15.16 -21.13
C ASP A 284 -6.12 14.08 -20.16
N ALA A 285 -6.91 13.00 -20.03
CA ALA A 285 -6.61 11.87 -19.15
C ALA A 285 -5.42 11.00 -19.61
N ASP A 286 -5.03 11.09 -20.89
CA ASP A 286 -3.84 10.43 -21.45
C ASP A 286 -2.59 11.27 -21.19
N MET A 287 -2.72 12.60 -21.29
CA MET A 287 -1.62 13.53 -21.08
C MET A 287 -1.26 13.69 -19.61
N GLU A 288 -2.24 13.79 -18.71
CA GLU A 288 -2.03 14.03 -17.29
C GLU A 288 -3.14 13.45 -16.40
N ASP A 289 -2.85 13.39 -15.11
CA ASP A 289 -3.82 12.96 -14.11
C ASP A 289 -4.98 13.97 -14.01
N VAL A 290 -6.21 13.55 -14.30
CA VAL A 290 -7.38 14.42 -14.17
C VAL A 290 -8.01 14.25 -12.79
N PRO A 291 -7.99 15.27 -11.90
CA PRO A 291 -8.55 15.14 -10.56
C PRO A 291 -10.09 15.18 -10.59
N ILE A 292 -10.71 14.10 -10.10
CA ILE A 292 -12.17 13.92 -10.04
C ILE A 292 -12.62 13.99 -8.59
N THR A 293 -13.46 14.98 -8.26
CA THR A 293 -14.14 15.05 -6.97
C THR A 293 -15.38 14.16 -6.98
N ILE A 294 -15.51 13.30 -5.97
CA ILE A 294 -16.61 12.35 -5.82
C ILE A 294 -17.48 12.82 -4.67
N TYR A 295 -18.79 12.87 -4.89
CA TYR A 295 -19.75 13.27 -3.87
C TYR A 295 -20.70 12.11 -3.59
N CYS A 296 -21.03 11.93 -2.31
CA CYS A 296 -22.09 11.04 -1.84
C CYS A 296 -23.19 11.91 -1.21
N ASP A 297 -24.14 12.36 -2.04
CA ASP A 297 -25.18 13.28 -1.61
C ASP A 297 -26.21 12.62 -0.67
N ASN A 298 -26.42 11.29 -0.83
CA ASN A 298 -27.32 10.47 -0.04
C ASN A 298 -26.60 9.21 0.46
N PRO A 299 -26.92 8.71 1.67
CA PRO A 299 -26.38 7.46 2.16
C PRO A 299 -26.75 6.27 1.26
N LEU A 300 -25.78 5.38 1.03
CA LEU A 300 -25.90 4.18 0.22
C LEU A 300 -26.38 3.00 1.07
N THR A 301 -27.53 2.43 0.73
CA THR A 301 -28.11 1.26 1.43
C THR A 301 -27.53 -0.07 0.96
N GLU A 302 -26.75 -0.07 -0.11
CA GLU A 302 -26.04 -1.22 -0.67
C GLU A 302 -24.76 -0.76 -1.38
N ASP A 303 -23.81 -1.67 -1.56
CA ASP A 303 -22.62 -1.42 -2.38
C ASP A 303 -23.06 -0.98 -3.79
N THR A 304 -22.51 0.12 -4.27
CA THR A 304 -22.91 0.71 -5.55
C THR A 304 -21.76 0.66 -6.55
N THR A 305 -22.00 0.07 -7.71
CA THR A 305 -21.05 0.08 -8.84
C THR A 305 -21.42 1.19 -9.82
N ILE A 306 -20.41 2.01 -10.18
CA ILE A 306 -20.46 2.97 -11.28
C ILE A 306 -19.61 2.42 -12.43
N GLU A 307 -20.19 2.41 -13.63
CA GLU A 307 -19.48 2.08 -14.86
C GLU A 307 -19.10 3.39 -15.55
N LEU A 308 -17.80 3.57 -15.83
CA LEU A 308 -17.29 4.65 -16.64
C LEU A 308 -17.59 4.31 -18.10
N LYS A 309 -18.15 5.25 -18.84
CA LYS A 309 -18.65 5.04 -20.19
C LYS A 309 -17.90 5.89 -21.21
N ASP A 310 -17.71 5.38 -22.42
CA ASP A 310 -17.22 6.22 -23.52
C ASP A 310 -18.36 7.01 -24.20
N LYS A 311 -18.06 7.59 -25.37
CA LYS A 311 -19.03 8.32 -26.18
C LYS A 311 -20.21 7.45 -26.65
N ASP A 312 -19.99 6.16 -26.87
CA ASP A 312 -20.98 5.17 -27.35
C ASP A 312 -21.67 4.39 -26.22
N ASP A 313 -21.45 4.80 -24.97
CA ASP A 313 -21.97 4.14 -23.75
C ASP A 313 -21.41 2.73 -23.49
N GLU A 314 -20.25 2.42 -24.07
CA GLU A 314 -19.49 1.20 -23.75
C GLU A 314 -18.67 1.38 -22.47
N THR A 315 -18.50 0.30 -21.71
CA THR A 315 -17.78 0.35 -20.43
C THR A 315 -16.28 0.42 -20.67
N VAL A 316 -15.66 1.51 -20.23
CA VAL A 316 -14.20 1.74 -20.29
C VAL A 316 -13.54 1.71 -18.91
N GLY A 317 -14.31 1.59 -17.84
CA GLY A 317 -13.81 1.40 -16.49
C GLY A 317 -14.94 1.17 -15.48
N LYS A 318 -14.60 0.85 -14.23
CA LYS A 318 -15.57 0.74 -13.13
C LYS A 318 -14.99 1.23 -11.81
N ILE A 319 -15.86 1.59 -10.87
CA ILE A 319 -15.53 1.78 -9.46
C ILE A 319 -16.66 1.25 -8.58
N HIS A 320 -16.30 0.55 -7.51
CA HIS A 320 -17.23 0.13 -6.46
C HIS A 320 -17.19 1.13 -5.30
N ILE A 321 -18.35 1.48 -4.76
CA ILE A 321 -18.49 2.30 -3.57
C ILE A 321 -19.19 1.49 -2.49
N VAL A 322 -18.56 1.41 -1.31
CA VAL A 322 -19.06 0.63 -0.17
C VAL A 322 -20.35 1.23 0.38
N LYS A 323 -21.30 0.37 0.77
CA LYS A 323 -22.49 0.73 1.55
C LYS A 323 -22.08 1.58 2.75
N ASN A 324 -22.72 2.73 2.94
CA ASN A 324 -22.40 3.63 4.04
C ASN A 324 -23.61 4.13 4.83
N ALA A 325 -24.83 3.66 4.54
CA ALA A 325 -26.03 4.09 5.25
C ALA A 325 -26.04 3.77 6.76
N ASP A 326 -25.33 2.70 7.17
CA ASP A 326 -25.34 2.24 8.56
C ASP A 326 -24.11 2.72 9.34
N HIS A 327 -23.34 3.69 8.84
CA HIS A 327 -22.03 4.04 9.40
C HIS A 327 -22.09 4.43 10.90
N GLU A 328 -23.21 5.00 11.36
CA GLU A 328 -23.39 5.40 12.75
C GLU A 328 -23.31 4.23 13.74
N GLN A 329 -23.61 3.00 13.30
CA GLN A 329 -23.49 1.80 14.14
C GLN A 329 -22.03 1.43 14.40
N PHE A 330 -21.09 2.00 13.64
CA PHE A 330 -19.67 1.73 13.76
C PHE A 330 -18.93 2.78 14.61
N HIS A 331 -19.67 3.54 15.42
CA HIS A 331 -19.09 4.53 16.33
C HIS A 331 -18.85 3.93 17.72
N PHE A 332 -17.66 4.15 18.30
CA PHE A 332 -17.27 3.51 19.56
C PHE A 332 -16.44 4.38 20.52
N GLU A 333 -16.48 3.98 21.79
CA GLU A 333 -15.70 4.43 22.95
C GLU A 333 -14.20 4.11 22.87
N ILE A 334 -13.26 5.04 23.13
CA ILE A 334 -11.91 4.68 23.59
C ILE A 334 -11.66 5.32 24.96
N THR A 335 -11.33 4.51 25.96
CA THR A 335 -10.95 4.96 27.31
C THR A 335 -9.43 4.99 27.45
N PRO A 336 -8.81 6.18 27.49
CA PRO A 336 -7.37 6.29 27.71
C PRO A 336 -7.02 6.10 29.20
N VAL A 337 -6.01 5.28 29.46
CA VAL A 337 -5.55 4.93 30.81
C VAL A 337 -4.04 5.15 30.91
N ARG A 338 -3.59 6.02 31.81
CA ARG A 338 -2.16 6.16 32.12
C ARG A 338 -1.72 5.10 33.12
N ILE A 339 -0.62 4.44 32.81
CA ILE A 339 0.07 3.55 33.75
C ILE A 339 1.01 4.38 34.62
N LEU A 340 0.82 4.39 35.94
CA LEU A 340 1.63 5.18 36.87
C LEU A 340 2.22 4.29 37.95
N ARG A 341 3.53 4.39 38.20
CA ARG A 341 4.15 3.71 39.33
C ARG A 341 3.89 4.45 40.62
N GLY A 342 3.57 3.70 41.68
CA GLY A 342 3.25 4.24 43.00
C GLY A 342 4.21 5.31 43.51
N VAL A 343 5.52 5.09 43.33
CA VAL A 343 6.60 5.98 43.78
C VAL A 343 6.91 7.13 42.82
N SER A 344 6.53 7.02 41.54
CA SER A 344 6.95 7.93 40.45
C SER A 344 5.79 8.59 39.70
N LYS A 345 4.56 8.57 40.26
CA LYS A 345 3.31 9.00 39.59
C LYS A 345 3.42 10.30 38.80
N GLN A 346 3.97 11.36 39.39
CA GLN A 346 4.07 12.66 38.72
C GLN A 346 5.09 12.63 37.57
N SER A 347 6.24 12.00 37.79
CA SER A 347 7.27 11.80 36.77
C SER A 347 6.74 10.96 35.60
N ASP A 348 5.93 9.94 35.88
CA ASP A 348 5.33 9.09 34.85
C ASP A 348 4.30 9.85 34.01
N LYS A 349 3.48 10.72 34.65
CA LYS A 349 2.57 11.62 33.91
C LYS A 349 3.34 12.55 32.97
N GLU A 350 4.39 13.17 33.46
CA GLU A 350 5.27 14.05 32.66
C GLU A 350 5.98 13.26 31.55
N THR A 351 6.38 12.02 31.82
CA THR A 351 7.02 11.16 30.81
C THR A 351 6.08 10.81 29.67
N ILE A 352 4.82 10.47 29.96
CA ILE A 352 3.79 10.23 28.95
C ILE A 352 3.55 11.50 28.13
N GLU A 353 3.33 12.63 28.80
CA GLU A 353 3.07 13.92 28.16
C GLU A 353 4.21 14.33 27.22
N ASN A 354 5.43 14.42 27.76
CA ASN A 354 6.62 14.80 27.00
C ASN A 354 6.89 13.87 25.82
N ARG A 355 6.48 12.59 25.94
CA ARG A 355 6.63 11.63 24.86
C ARG A 355 5.59 11.89 23.77
N ILE A 356 4.33 12.12 24.10
CA ILE A 356 3.29 12.48 23.13
C ILE A 356 3.64 13.78 22.40
N ASP A 357 4.18 14.76 23.13
CA ASP A 357 4.70 16.06 22.67
C ASP A 357 6.02 16.01 21.91
N HIS A 358 6.51 14.81 21.58
CA HIS A 358 7.70 14.67 20.76
C HIS A 358 7.57 15.54 19.48
N PRO A 359 8.66 16.15 18.94
CA PRO A 359 8.55 17.05 17.79
C PRO A 359 7.98 16.44 16.50
N LYS A 360 7.91 15.10 16.44
CA LYS A 360 7.27 14.34 15.35
C LYS A 360 5.97 13.64 15.79
N GLY A 361 5.56 13.86 17.03
CA GLY A 361 4.38 13.27 17.64
C GLY A 361 3.10 14.01 17.27
N PHE A 362 1.98 13.51 17.79
CA PHE A 362 0.67 14.13 17.61
C PHE A 362 0.33 15.15 18.71
N GLY A 363 1.15 15.27 19.76
CA GLY A 363 0.97 16.24 20.83
C GLY A 363 1.21 17.69 20.40
N ASP A 364 0.67 18.61 21.19
CA ASP A 364 0.91 20.04 21.13
C ASP A 364 1.35 20.52 22.52
N THR A 365 2.62 20.93 22.64
CA THR A 365 3.23 21.48 23.87
C THR A 365 2.49 22.64 24.56
N ASN A 366 1.45 23.21 23.93
CA ASN A 366 0.58 24.23 24.52
C ASN A 366 -0.76 23.68 25.06
N LYS A 367 -1.01 22.39 24.86
CA LYS A 367 -2.19 21.67 25.32
C LYS A 367 -1.79 20.70 26.44
N ASP A 368 -2.81 20.17 27.12
CA ASP A 368 -2.62 19.02 28.00
C ASP A 368 -2.94 17.73 27.24
N ILE A 369 -2.69 16.58 27.88
CA ILE A 369 -3.05 15.26 27.35
C ILE A 369 -4.47 15.17 26.75
N THR A 370 -5.45 15.93 27.26
CA THR A 370 -6.81 15.90 26.71
C THR A 370 -6.84 16.53 25.32
N GLY A 371 -6.14 17.66 25.16
CA GLY A 371 -5.98 18.33 23.87
C GLY A 371 -5.13 17.53 22.88
N ASP A 372 -4.13 16.79 23.35
CA ASP A 372 -3.31 15.93 22.49
C ASP A 372 -4.09 14.71 21.99
N LEU A 373 -4.85 14.08 22.89
CA LEU A 373 -5.73 12.98 22.53
C LEU A 373 -6.84 13.43 21.57
N GLN A 374 -7.23 14.70 21.56
CA GLN A 374 -8.12 15.23 20.51
C GLN A 374 -7.43 15.19 19.13
N ASN A 375 -6.14 15.55 19.04
CA ASN A 375 -5.39 15.44 17.78
C ASN A 375 -5.29 13.97 17.32
N LEU A 376 -5.11 13.02 18.25
CA LEU A 376 -5.15 11.59 17.95
C LEU A 376 -6.53 11.14 17.46
N GLN A 377 -7.60 11.56 18.12
CA GLN A 377 -8.98 11.27 17.69
C GLN A 377 -9.23 11.80 16.27
N ASP A 378 -8.79 13.03 15.98
CA ASP A 378 -8.95 13.64 14.66
C ASP A 378 -8.19 12.84 13.60
N TYR A 379 -6.96 12.40 13.89
CA TYR A 379 -6.21 11.50 13.01
C TYR A 379 -6.95 10.18 12.78
N LEU A 380 -7.38 9.50 13.85
CA LEU A 380 -8.07 8.21 13.75
C LEU A 380 -9.37 8.33 12.92
N ASN A 381 -10.10 9.43 13.08
CA ASN A 381 -11.38 9.67 12.42
C ASN A 381 -11.27 10.30 11.03
N THR A 382 -10.07 10.66 10.57
CA THR A 382 -9.90 11.33 9.26
C THR A 382 -8.80 10.76 8.39
N GLN A 383 -7.86 9.97 8.92
CA GLN A 383 -6.69 9.46 8.19
C GLN A 383 -6.40 7.97 8.44
N SER A 384 -7.25 7.24 9.19
CA SER A 384 -7.11 5.79 9.38
C SER A 384 -8.45 5.05 9.44
N LEU A 385 -9.16 5.08 10.57
CA LEU A 385 -10.35 4.25 10.83
C LEU A 385 -11.56 4.66 9.97
N ASN A 386 -11.60 5.91 9.53
CA ASN A 386 -12.56 6.43 8.56
C ASN A 386 -12.59 5.65 7.25
N GLN A 387 -11.47 5.02 6.86
CA GLN A 387 -11.42 4.18 5.66
C GLN A 387 -12.39 2.99 5.76
N ALA A 388 -12.65 2.52 6.98
CA ALA A 388 -13.63 1.48 7.29
C ALA A 388 -14.98 2.04 7.78
N LEU A 389 -15.25 3.34 7.58
CA LEU A 389 -16.45 4.03 8.07
C LEU A 389 -16.62 4.02 9.60
N LEU A 390 -15.53 3.81 10.34
CA LEU A 390 -15.55 3.83 11.80
C LEU A 390 -15.29 5.25 12.31
N GLN A 391 -15.87 5.59 13.46
CA GLN A 391 -15.50 6.78 14.21
C GLN A 391 -15.31 6.44 15.68
N CYS A 392 -14.23 6.94 16.28
CA CYS A 392 -13.97 6.79 17.69
C CYS A 392 -14.21 8.10 18.43
N LYS A 393 -14.58 8.00 19.70
CA LYS A 393 -14.57 9.11 20.64
C LYS A 393 -13.61 8.78 21.78
N ILE A 394 -12.56 9.58 21.93
CA ILE A 394 -11.61 9.39 23.03
C ILE A 394 -12.20 10.04 24.29
N GLY A 395 -12.39 9.22 25.31
CA GLY A 395 -12.97 9.58 26.59
C GLY A 395 -12.00 10.31 27.51
N LYS A 396 -12.40 10.48 28.77
CA LYS A 396 -11.55 11.09 29.79
C LYS A 396 -10.44 10.15 30.21
N VAL A 397 -9.24 10.70 30.38
CA VAL A 397 -8.08 9.98 30.88
C VAL A 397 -8.33 9.47 32.30
N CYS A 398 -8.12 8.18 32.48
CA CYS A 398 -8.07 7.50 33.77
C CYS A 398 -6.62 7.22 34.14
N ASP A 399 -6.33 7.09 35.44
CA ASP A 399 -5.01 6.72 35.93
C ASP A 399 -5.14 5.37 36.64
N ILE A 400 -4.27 4.41 36.34
CA ILE A 400 -4.05 3.25 37.21
C ILE A 400 -2.69 3.37 37.88
N VAL A 401 -2.64 2.96 39.15
CA VAL A 401 -1.42 2.98 39.94
C VAL A 401 -0.95 1.55 40.15
N ILE A 402 0.25 1.21 39.67
CA ILE A 402 0.86 -0.10 39.88
C ILE A 402 1.85 -0.06 41.05
N ASP A 403 1.99 -1.19 41.75
CA ASP A 403 3.06 -1.42 42.72
C ASP A 403 4.32 -1.88 41.97
N GLU A 404 5.26 -0.96 41.79
CA GLU A 404 6.50 -1.23 41.05
C GLU A 404 7.33 -2.34 41.70
N GLN A 405 7.36 -2.43 43.04
CA GLN A 405 8.17 -3.45 43.69
C GLN A 405 7.56 -4.83 43.52
N GLU A 406 6.23 -4.94 43.66
CA GLU A 406 5.51 -6.18 43.38
C GLU A 406 5.73 -6.64 41.93
N TRP A 407 5.63 -5.73 40.97
CA TRP A 407 5.82 -6.05 39.55
C TRP A 407 7.27 -6.39 39.19
N ILE A 408 8.26 -5.84 39.92
CA ILE A 408 9.67 -6.27 39.81
C ILE A 408 9.84 -7.66 40.42
N ASP A 409 9.25 -7.92 41.59
CA ASP A 409 9.35 -9.21 42.28
C ASP A 409 8.70 -10.34 41.46
N ASP A 410 7.61 -10.02 40.73
CA ASP A 410 6.92 -10.90 39.78
C ASP A 410 7.64 -11.01 38.42
N GLY A 411 8.70 -10.21 38.18
CA GLY A 411 9.49 -10.23 36.95
C GLY A 411 8.86 -9.53 35.74
N LEU A 412 7.74 -8.83 35.93
CA LEU A 412 7.04 -8.05 34.89
C LEU A 412 7.80 -6.77 34.52
N ILE A 413 8.56 -6.22 35.46
CA ILE A 413 9.44 -5.07 35.24
C ILE A 413 10.89 -5.48 35.52
N VAL A 414 11.77 -5.24 34.56
CA VAL A 414 13.20 -5.54 34.63
C VAL A 414 14.05 -4.29 34.35
N GLU A 415 15.38 -4.46 34.44
CA GLU A 415 16.37 -3.40 34.20
C GLU A 415 16.14 -2.14 35.05
N GLU A 416 16.22 -2.30 36.38
CA GLU A 416 16.04 -1.20 37.34
C GLU A 416 14.71 -0.43 37.17
N GLY A 417 13.63 -1.10 36.79
CA GLY A 417 12.31 -0.45 36.70
C GLY A 417 12.00 0.17 35.33
N CYS A 418 12.80 -0.12 34.30
CA CYS A 418 12.80 0.64 33.05
C CYS A 418 12.28 -0.11 31.82
N ILE A 419 12.07 -1.42 31.91
CA ILE A 419 11.55 -2.24 30.81
C ILE A 419 10.47 -3.20 31.32
N PHE A 420 9.35 -3.22 30.62
CA PHE A 420 8.32 -4.24 30.71
C PHE A 420 8.77 -5.50 29.95
N LYS A 421 8.77 -6.64 30.61
CA LYS A 421 9.12 -7.96 30.08
C LYS A 421 8.00 -8.93 30.42
N ASP A 422 7.66 -9.84 29.50
CA ASP A 422 6.54 -10.82 29.56
C ASP A 422 5.39 -10.51 28.58
N ASP A 423 4.72 -11.57 28.11
CA ASP A 423 3.57 -11.52 27.19
C ASP A 423 2.26 -11.23 27.97
N ALA A 424 2.24 -11.44 29.29
CA ALA A 424 1.07 -11.23 30.14
C ALA A 424 0.87 -9.77 30.62
N ILE A 425 1.70 -8.83 30.18
CA ILE A 425 1.66 -7.44 30.71
C ILE A 425 0.35 -6.74 30.40
N LEU A 426 -0.17 -6.95 29.18
CA LEU A 426 -1.42 -6.34 28.76
C LEU A 426 -2.59 -6.81 29.65
N ASP A 427 -2.67 -8.11 29.94
CA ASP A 427 -3.66 -8.70 30.86
C ASP A 427 -3.53 -8.17 32.29
N LYS A 428 -2.30 -7.94 32.75
CA LYS A 428 -2.02 -7.35 34.07
C LYS A 428 -2.47 -5.90 34.14
N PHE A 429 -2.23 -5.09 33.11
CA PHE A 429 -2.81 -3.74 33.05
C PHE A 429 -4.33 -3.75 33.10
N TYR A 430 -4.95 -4.67 32.37
CA TYR A 430 -6.40 -4.78 32.35
C TYR A 430 -6.97 -5.25 33.69
N SER A 431 -6.28 -6.18 34.36
CA SER A 431 -6.63 -6.63 35.72
C SER A 431 -6.56 -5.48 36.73
N GLU A 432 -5.53 -4.64 36.67
CA GLU A 432 -5.40 -3.44 37.50
C GLU A 432 -6.49 -2.41 37.19
N PHE A 433 -6.77 -2.19 35.91
CA PHE A 433 -7.85 -1.30 35.48
C PHE A 433 -9.22 -1.75 36.01
N LYS A 434 -9.50 -3.05 35.94
CA LYS A 434 -10.74 -3.63 36.48
C LYS A 434 -10.86 -3.45 37.99
N SER A 435 -9.75 -3.60 38.71
CA SER A 435 -9.68 -3.43 40.16
C SER A 435 -9.92 -1.96 40.57
N GLN A 436 -9.26 -1.02 39.88
CA GLN A 436 -9.23 0.40 40.26
C GLN A 436 -10.38 1.21 39.64
N HIS A 437 -10.92 0.80 38.49
CA HIS A 437 -12.01 1.45 37.77
C HIS A 437 -13.13 0.48 37.34
N PRO A 438 -13.76 -0.25 38.28
CA PRO A 438 -14.74 -1.31 37.98
C PRO A 438 -16.01 -0.81 37.28
N ASP A 439 -16.31 0.48 37.36
CA ASP A 439 -17.45 1.07 36.63
C ASP A 439 -17.09 1.39 35.18
N LYS A 440 -15.82 1.73 34.90
CA LYS A 440 -15.32 2.00 33.55
C LYS A 440 -15.13 0.73 32.75
N GLU A 441 -14.69 -0.36 33.37
CA GLU A 441 -14.53 -1.66 32.72
C GLU A 441 -15.85 -2.20 32.14
N LYS A 442 -17.00 -1.83 32.71
CA LYS A 442 -18.33 -2.23 32.24
C LYS A 442 -18.83 -1.39 31.07
N GLU A 443 -18.20 -0.25 30.77
CA GLU A 443 -18.56 0.57 29.62
C GLU A 443 -18.17 -0.17 28.32
N LYS A 444 -18.99 -0.02 27.27
CA LYS A 444 -18.64 -0.54 25.94
C LYS A 444 -17.59 0.35 25.30
N GLY A 445 -16.64 -0.26 24.59
CA GLY A 445 -15.58 0.43 23.88
C GLY A 445 -14.24 -0.26 24.10
N LEU A 446 -13.18 0.40 23.64
CA LEU A 446 -11.81 -0.03 23.81
C LEU A 446 -11.15 0.69 24.99
N VAL A 447 -10.13 0.07 25.56
CA VAL A 447 -9.27 0.65 26.60
C VAL A 447 -7.85 0.72 26.04
N VAL A 448 -7.24 1.91 26.07
CA VAL A 448 -5.85 2.10 25.66
C VAL A 448 -4.98 2.41 26.87
N PHE A 449 -3.95 1.61 27.08
CA PHE A 449 -2.94 1.82 28.11
C PHE A 449 -1.78 2.65 27.56
N LEU A 450 -1.55 3.82 28.16
CA LEU A 450 -0.45 4.72 27.85
C LEU A 450 0.66 4.48 28.86
N SER A 451 1.74 3.83 28.42
CA SER A 451 2.81 3.40 29.32
C SER A 451 4.03 4.33 29.28
N PRO A 452 4.53 4.81 30.45
CA PRO A 452 5.76 5.59 30.55
C PRO A 452 7.02 4.71 30.40
N ILE A 453 6.87 3.39 30.39
CA ILE A 453 7.94 2.40 30.33
C ILE A 453 7.91 1.71 28.95
N LYS A 454 9.09 1.32 28.45
CA LYS A 454 9.24 0.57 27.19
C LYS A 454 8.91 -0.90 27.41
N LYS A 455 8.39 -1.59 26.39
CA LYS A 455 8.35 -3.06 26.37
C LYS A 455 9.48 -3.60 25.50
N GLU A 456 10.10 -4.69 25.92
CA GLU A 456 11.09 -5.42 25.11
C GLU A 456 10.44 -5.92 23.81
N GLY A 457 11.05 -5.64 22.66
CA GLY A 457 10.57 -6.10 21.35
C GLY A 457 9.27 -5.45 20.82
N ALA A 458 8.63 -4.55 21.57
CA ALA A 458 7.31 -4.00 21.20
C ALA A 458 7.16 -2.49 21.43
N GLY A 459 6.58 -1.80 20.44
CA GLY A 459 6.18 -0.40 20.54
C GLY A 459 4.73 -0.22 20.98
N GLY A 460 3.88 -1.18 20.64
CA GLY A 460 2.49 -1.34 21.06
C GLY A 460 2.15 -2.83 21.12
N GLU A 461 1.00 -3.14 21.69
CA GLU A 461 0.50 -4.50 21.84
C GLU A 461 -1.02 -4.48 21.95
N GLY A 462 -1.70 -5.13 20.99
CA GLY A 462 -3.14 -5.31 20.98
C GLY A 462 -3.52 -6.77 21.11
N ASP A 463 -4.56 -7.03 21.89
CA ASP A 463 -5.16 -8.35 22.02
C ASP A 463 -5.97 -8.69 20.75
N LEU A 464 -5.69 -9.84 20.14
CA LEU A 464 -6.23 -10.25 18.86
C LEU A 464 -7.15 -11.48 18.96
N TYR A 465 -6.85 -12.40 19.88
CA TYR A 465 -7.48 -13.72 19.90
C TYR A 465 -8.62 -13.79 20.90
N ASP A 466 -8.70 -12.88 21.86
CA ASP A 466 -9.88 -12.83 22.71
C ASP A 466 -11.13 -12.49 21.90
N ILE A 467 -12.18 -13.30 22.10
CA ILE A 467 -13.41 -13.21 21.31
C ILE A 467 -14.07 -11.84 21.46
N ASP A 468 -13.84 -11.16 22.58
CA ASP A 468 -14.27 -9.80 22.90
C ASP A 468 -13.11 -8.91 23.39
N ALA A 469 -11.89 -9.10 22.86
CA ALA A 469 -10.69 -8.31 23.17
C ALA A 469 -11.00 -6.82 23.33
N LYS A 470 -10.79 -6.23 24.51
CA LYS A 470 -11.18 -4.81 24.75
C LYS A 470 -10.04 -3.83 24.81
N HIS A 471 -8.80 -4.28 24.69
CA HIS A 471 -7.71 -3.50 25.21
C HIS A 471 -6.41 -3.67 24.43
N PHE A 472 -5.63 -2.61 24.47
CA PHE A 472 -4.30 -2.55 23.89
C PHE A 472 -3.43 -1.57 24.66
N ALA A 473 -2.12 -1.67 24.50
CA ALA A 473 -1.14 -0.78 25.10
C ALA A 473 -0.29 -0.11 24.02
N VAL A 474 0.10 1.13 24.29
CA VAL A 474 1.16 1.82 23.54
C VAL A 474 2.25 2.21 24.54
N TYR A 475 3.46 1.73 24.27
CA TYR A 475 4.60 1.86 25.17
C TYR A 475 5.42 3.11 24.86
N TYR A 476 6.27 3.50 25.81
CA TYR A 476 7.08 4.72 25.71
C TYR A 476 7.79 4.89 24.35
N SER A 477 8.28 3.79 23.76
CA SER A 477 8.96 3.80 22.46
C SER A 477 8.11 4.45 21.35
N ASN A 478 6.79 4.20 21.33
CA ASN A 478 5.89 4.62 20.26
C ASN A 478 4.73 5.51 20.71
N LEU A 479 4.67 5.96 21.97
CA LEU A 479 3.62 6.88 22.46
C LEU A 479 3.41 8.14 21.60
N TRP A 480 4.41 8.58 20.84
CA TRP A 480 4.31 9.71 19.92
C TRP A 480 3.75 9.35 18.53
N GLN A 481 3.75 8.07 18.17
CA GLN A 481 3.40 7.59 16.82
C GLN A 481 1.92 7.25 16.75
N LYS A 482 1.13 8.13 16.14
CA LYS A 482 -0.31 7.95 15.93
C LYS A 482 -0.64 6.68 15.11
N GLU A 483 0.27 6.27 14.22
CA GLU A 483 0.14 5.06 13.39
C GLU A 483 0.14 3.79 14.25
N THR A 484 0.89 3.76 15.36
CA THR A 484 0.87 2.63 16.31
C THR A 484 -0.52 2.47 16.93
N PHE A 485 -1.20 3.56 17.29
CA PHE A 485 -2.57 3.48 17.79
C PHE A 485 -3.52 2.88 16.76
N ALA A 486 -3.40 3.27 15.48
CA ALA A 486 -4.21 2.68 14.42
C ALA A 486 -3.93 1.18 14.23
N HIS A 487 -2.66 0.76 14.32
CA HIS A 487 -2.23 -0.64 14.24
C HIS A 487 -2.79 -1.48 15.39
N GLU A 488 -2.63 -1.03 16.64
CA GLU A 488 -3.12 -1.80 17.79
C GLU A 488 -4.64 -1.83 17.87
N ILE A 489 -5.33 -0.73 17.52
CA ILE A 489 -6.80 -0.75 17.38
C ILE A 489 -7.20 -1.80 16.34
N ALA A 490 -6.51 -1.86 15.21
CA ALA A 490 -6.82 -2.81 14.16
C ALA A 490 -6.64 -4.28 14.60
N HIS A 491 -5.63 -4.59 15.42
CA HIS A 491 -5.51 -5.90 16.06
C HIS A 491 -6.72 -6.25 16.92
N VAL A 492 -7.12 -5.33 17.81
CA VAL A 492 -8.31 -5.49 18.67
C VAL A 492 -9.61 -5.60 17.87
N LEU A 493 -9.64 -5.00 16.68
CA LEU A 493 -10.73 -5.13 15.71
C LEU A 493 -10.56 -6.33 14.76
N GLY A 494 -9.73 -7.31 15.13
CA GLY A 494 -9.66 -8.63 14.52
C GLY A 494 -8.71 -8.75 13.33
N LEU A 495 -7.87 -7.76 13.04
CA LEU A 495 -6.91 -7.83 11.95
C LEU A 495 -5.60 -8.51 12.38
N VAL A 496 -5.06 -9.38 11.51
CA VAL A 496 -3.67 -9.85 11.60
C VAL A 496 -2.74 -9.00 10.76
N HIS A 497 -1.43 -9.19 10.95
CA HIS A 497 -0.42 -8.63 10.05
C HIS A 497 -0.67 -9.05 8.60
N SER A 498 -0.39 -8.14 7.66
CA SER A 498 -0.59 -8.37 6.22
C SER A 498 0.23 -9.54 5.66
N PHE A 499 1.31 -9.88 6.35
CA PHE A 499 2.24 -10.96 6.04
C PHE A 499 2.04 -12.21 6.91
N HIS A 500 1.01 -12.22 7.77
CA HIS A 500 0.72 -13.35 8.64
C HIS A 500 0.28 -14.58 7.83
N LYS A 501 0.86 -15.74 8.17
CA LYS A 501 0.53 -17.03 7.55
C LYS A 501 0.07 -17.99 8.62
N PHE A 502 -1.17 -18.44 8.50
CA PHE A 502 -1.73 -19.45 9.39
C PHE A 502 -1.14 -20.82 9.07
N SER A 503 -0.60 -21.49 10.09
CA SER A 503 -0.13 -22.86 10.00
C SER A 503 -1.31 -23.83 9.97
N MET A 504 -1.40 -24.64 8.91
CA MET A 504 -2.43 -25.68 8.83
C MET A 504 -2.24 -26.77 9.89
N ILE A 505 -1.03 -26.93 10.43
CA ILE A 505 -0.76 -27.86 11.54
C ILE A 505 -1.46 -27.32 12.79
N ASP A 506 -1.18 -26.07 13.16
CA ASP A 506 -1.73 -25.40 14.34
C ASP A 506 -3.26 -25.34 14.26
N ILE A 507 -3.81 -24.98 13.09
CA ILE A 507 -5.27 -25.03 12.85
C ILE A 507 -5.84 -26.42 13.12
N ASN A 508 -5.19 -27.49 12.65
CA ASN A 508 -5.68 -28.86 12.84
C ASN A 508 -5.55 -29.30 14.31
N GLU A 509 -4.48 -28.90 14.99
CA GLU A 509 -4.25 -29.18 16.41
C GLU A 509 -5.29 -28.47 17.29
N ASP A 510 -5.54 -27.19 17.06
CA ASP A 510 -6.56 -26.42 17.78
C ASP A 510 -7.98 -26.94 17.55
N ASN A 511 -8.32 -27.29 16.30
CA ASN A 511 -9.61 -27.90 16.01
C ASN A 511 -9.80 -29.23 16.75
N LYS A 512 -8.75 -30.04 16.79
CA LYS A 512 -8.76 -31.32 17.51
C LYS A 512 -8.91 -31.08 19.01
N PHE A 513 -8.12 -30.16 19.57
CA PHE A 513 -8.17 -29.79 20.98
C PHE A 513 -9.56 -29.30 21.40
N VAL A 514 -10.12 -28.32 20.67
CA VAL A 514 -11.47 -27.80 20.93
C VAL A 514 -12.51 -28.93 20.91
N LYS A 515 -12.44 -29.82 19.93
CA LYS A 515 -13.37 -30.95 19.84
C LYS A 515 -13.21 -31.93 21.01
N GLU A 516 -11.98 -32.26 21.39
CA GLU A 516 -11.72 -33.17 22.52
C GLU A 516 -12.23 -32.59 23.84
N VAL A 517 -12.04 -31.29 24.05
CA VAL A 517 -12.60 -30.57 25.21
C VAL A 517 -14.12 -30.57 25.17
N ASP A 518 -14.73 -30.24 24.03
CA ASP A 518 -16.19 -30.26 23.88
C ASP A 518 -16.78 -31.65 24.15
N ASP A 519 -16.21 -32.70 23.56
CA ASP A 519 -16.64 -34.09 23.76
C ASP A 519 -16.51 -34.50 25.24
N TYR A 520 -15.41 -34.09 25.90
CA TYR A 520 -15.18 -34.36 27.32
C TYR A 520 -16.22 -33.71 28.24
N PHE A 521 -16.47 -32.41 28.06
CA PHE A 521 -17.44 -31.69 28.90
C PHE A 521 -18.89 -32.10 28.61
N ASN A 522 -19.23 -32.43 27.36
CA ASN A 522 -20.51 -33.03 27.02
C ASN A 522 -20.72 -34.37 27.73
N TYR A 523 -19.70 -35.24 27.76
CA TYR A 523 -19.76 -36.49 28.52
C TYR A 523 -19.97 -36.27 30.02
N LEU A 524 -19.27 -35.32 30.65
CA LEU A 524 -19.47 -35.00 32.07
C LEU A 524 -20.90 -34.52 32.35
N ILE A 525 -21.45 -33.67 31.46
CA ILE A 525 -22.83 -33.19 31.56
C ILE A 525 -23.83 -34.34 31.40
N GLU A 526 -23.65 -35.19 30.39
CA GLU A 526 -24.56 -36.31 30.08
C GLU A 526 -24.51 -37.43 31.13
N SER A 527 -23.35 -37.66 31.74
CA SER A 527 -23.18 -38.63 32.84
C SER A 527 -23.74 -38.14 34.18
N GLY A 528 -24.21 -36.89 34.24
CA GLY A 528 -24.77 -36.30 35.46
C GLY A 528 -23.72 -35.94 36.50
N ALA A 529 -22.49 -35.62 36.07
CA ALA A 529 -21.42 -35.21 36.97
C ALA A 529 -21.83 -33.96 37.79
N PRO A 530 -21.41 -33.84 39.06
CA PRO A 530 -21.69 -32.67 39.87
C PRO A 530 -21.18 -31.39 39.22
N LYS A 531 -21.97 -30.31 39.26
CA LYS A 531 -21.58 -29.00 38.70
C LYS A 531 -20.25 -28.47 39.26
N SER A 532 -19.95 -28.76 40.53
CA SER A 532 -18.68 -28.38 41.15
C SER A 532 -17.48 -29.11 40.55
N GLU A 533 -17.66 -30.36 40.16
CA GLU A 533 -16.62 -31.13 39.46
C GLU A 533 -16.41 -30.57 38.06
N ILE A 534 -17.49 -30.38 37.31
CA ILE A 534 -17.44 -29.76 35.97
C ILE A 534 -16.73 -28.41 36.03
N ALA A 535 -17.09 -27.55 36.99
CA ALA A 535 -16.47 -26.23 37.14
C ALA A 535 -14.97 -26.31 37.50
N SER A 536 -14.59 -27.24 38.38
CA SER A 536 -13.18 -27.45 38.76
C SER A 536 -12.36 -27.90 37.55
N GLN A 537 -12.89 -28.80 36.74
CA GLN A 537 -12.19 -29.29 35.56
C GLN A 537 -12.16 -28.24 34.46
N TRP A 538 -13.27 -27.51 34.24
CA TRP A 538 -13.32 -26.42 33.25
C TRP A 538 -12.27 -25.34 33.54
N ALA A 539 -11.99 -25.08 34.81
CA ALA A 539 -10.96 -24.12 35.20
C ALA A 539 -9.56 -24.46 34.68
N GLU A 540 -9.27 -25.74 34.40
CA GLU A 540 -7.98 -26.18 33.82
C GLU A 540 -7.91 -25.98 32.30
N TYR A 541 -9.06 -25.95 31.61
CA TYR A 541 -9.13 -25.84 30.15
C TYR A 541 -9.50 -24.46 29.64
N LYS A 542 -10.16 -23.62 30.46
CA LYS A 542 -10.84 -22.41 30.00
C LYS A 542 -9.96 -21.46 29.18
N ASP A 543 -8.71 -21.27 29.59
CA ASP A 543 -7.83 -20.26 28.99
C ASP A 543 -7.31 -20.78 27.64
N SER A 544 -6.67 -21.96 27.61
CA SER A 544 -6.23 -22.58 26.35
C SER A 544 -7.39 -22.85 25.37
N TYR A 545 -8.59 -23.17 25.88
CA TYR A 545 -9.78 -23.31 25.03
C TYR A 545 -10.22 -21.97 24.45
N ALA A 546 -10.17 -20.88 25.22
CA ALA A 546 -10.45 -19.54 24.72
C ALA A 546 -9.44 -19.14 23.64
N ASP A 547 -8.14 -19.34 23.86
CA ASP A 547 -7.07 -19.04 22.91
C ASP A 547 -7.28 -19.79 21.58
N ALA A 548 -7.45 -21.11 21.64
CA ALA A 548 -7.67 -21.95 20.46
C ALA A 548 -8.94 -21.53 19.71
N ARG A 549 -10.04 -21.24 20.42
CA ARG A 549 -11.29 -20.74 19.81
C ARG A 549 -11.11 -19.36 19.18
N GLY A 550 -10.32 -18.51 19.81
CA GLY A 550 -9.93 -17.18 19.34
C GLY A 550 -9.17 -17.23 18.03
N PHE A 551 -8.07 -17.97 18.02
CA PHE A 551 -7.25 -18.22 16.83
C PHE A 551 -8.08 -18.80 15.68
N LEU A 552 -8.89 -19.84 15.96
CA LEU A 552 -9.76 -20.45 14.95
C LEU A 552 -10.88 -19.51 14.49
N LYS A 553 -11.43 -18.64 15.36
CA LYS A 553 -12.40 -17.59 14.99
C LYS A 553 -11.77 -16.66 13.95
N VAL A 554 -10.59 -16.11 14.24
CA VAL A 554 -9.88 -15.19 13.34
C VAL A 554 -9.62 -15.87 12.00
N TYR A 555 -9.07 -17.09 12.02
CA TYR A 555 -8.82 -17.84 10.79
C TYR A 555 -10.11 -18.12 9.99
N TYR A 556 -11.08 -18.84 10.56
CA TYR A 556 -12.23 -19.30 9.81
C TYR A 556 -13.19 -18.19 9.40
N HIS A 557 -13.32 -17.16 10.23
CA HIS A 557 -14.29 -16.10 9.98
C HIS A 557 -13.73 -15.01 9.05
N TYR A 558 -12.43 -14.74 9.11
CA TYR A 558 -11.85 -13.56 8.46
C TYR A 558 -10.74 -13.88 7.45
N PHE A 559 -9.89 -14.89 7.69
CA PHE A 559 -8.64 -15.04 6.93
C PHE A 559 -8.45 -16.33 6.14
N LYS A 560 -9.30 -17.35 6.30
CA LYS A 560 -9.21 -18.64 5.59
C LYS A 560 -9.06 -18.47 4.07
N ASP A 561 -9.89 -17.60 3.52
CA ASP A 561 -9.95 -17.32 2.09
C ASP A 561 -9.21 -16.03 1.71
N LYS A 562 -8.25 -15.59 2.54
CA LYS A 562 -7.40 -14.42 2.28
C LYS A 562 -5.96 -14.80 1.93
N THR A 563 -5.28 -13.87 1.28
CA THR A 563 -3.87 -13.98 0.90
C THR A 563 -3.00 -13.21 1.88
N SER A 564 -1.71 -13.54 1.89
CA SER A 564 -0.71 -12.79 2.65
C SER A 564 0.29 -12.12 1.69
N PHE A 565 0.99 -11.11 2.21
CA PHE A 565 1.95 -10.33 1.44
C PHE A 565 3.34 -10.47 2.03
N ASP A 566 4.37 -10.16 1.25
CA ASP A 566 5.72 -10.08 1.76
C ASP A 566 5.82 -8.94 2.79
N GLN A 567 6.38 -9.23 3.96
CA GLN A 567 6.60 -8.23 5.00
C GLN A 567 7.46 -7.06 4.49
N ALA A 568 7.14 -5.87 4.98
CA ALA A 568 7.79 -4.60 4.65
C ALA A 568 7.70 -4.24 3.16
N THR A 569 6.58 -4.56 2.51
CA THR A 569 6.37 -4.26 1.07
C THR A 569 5.08 -3.51 0.78
N THR A 570 4.26 -3.27 1.82
CA THR A 570 2.99 -2.58 1.70
C THR A 570 2.93 -1.39 2.65
N GLU A 571 2.11 -0.40 2.29
CA GLU A 571 1.72 0.72 3.14
C GLU A 571 0.51 0.39 4.04
N ASN A 572 0.15 -0.89 4.13
CA ASN A 572 -0.97 -1.33 4.94
C ASN A 572 -0.66 -1.03 6.41
N PHE A 573 -1.65 -0.61 7.18
CA PHE A 573 -1.47 -0.42 8.63
C PHE A 573 -0.97 -1.67 9.34
N MET A 574 -1.25 -2.85 8.81
CA MET A 574 -0.86 -4.14 9.36
C MET A 574 0.49 -4.66 8.82
N ASP A 575 1.30 -3.80 8.18
CA ASP A 575 2.65 -4.10 7.72
C ASP A 575 3.68 -3.18 8.41
N TYR A 576 4.88 -3.68 8.62
CA TYR A 576 5.95 -2.94 9.27
C TYR A 576 7.32 -3.51 8.89
N HIS A 577 8.40 -2.90 9.39
CA HIS A 577 9.77 -3.35 9.13
C HIS A 577 9.95 -4.82 9.52
N ASN A 578 10.76 -5.57 8.76
CA ASN A 578 11.16 -6.91 9.18
C ASN A 578 12.32 -6.78 10.17
N TYR A 579 12.12 -7.23 11.41
CA TYR A 579 13.14 -7.28 12.45
C TYR A 579 13.66 -8.70 12.62
N SER A 580 14.95 -8.83 12.92
CA SER A 580 15.56 -10.09 13.38
C SER A 580 15.21 -10.35 14.84
N GLU A 581 15.54 -11.54 15.35
CA GLU A 581 15.41 -11.93 16.76
C GLU A 581 16.13 -10.99 17.76
N ASN A 582 17.05 -10.13 17.30
CA ASN A 582 17.76 -9.15 18.13
C ASN A 582 17.32 -7.69 17.85
N ASP A 583 16.09 -7.49 17.38
CA ASP A 583 15.52 -6.17 17.03
C ASP A 583 16.31 -5.37 15.98
N ILE A 584 17.17 -6.04 15.22
CA ILE A 584 17.89 -5.42 14.09
C ILE A 584 16.99 -5.48 12.87
N VAL A 585 16.74 -4.34 12.23
CA VAL A 585 15.96 -4.28 10.98
C VAL A 585 16.69 -5.02 9.86
N VAL A 586 16.09 -6.11 9.41
CA VAL A 586 16.53 -6.95 8.27
C VAL A 586 16.05 -6.33 6.95
N ARG A 587 14.82 -5.83 6.93
CA ARG A 587 14.23 -5.13 5.78
C ARG A 587 13.47 -3.91 6.24
N ASN A 588 13.84 -2.74 5.72
CA ASN A 588 13.07 -1.53 5.96
C ASN A 588 11.79 -1.55 5.13
N ASN A 589 10.65 -1.22 5.74
CA ASN A 589 9.47 -0.83 5.01
C ASN A 589 9.67 0.63 4.56
N PRO A 590 9.72 0.93 3.24
CA PRO A 590 9.89 2.28 2.75
C PRO A 590 8.60 3.11 2.83
N PHE A 591 7.47 2.47 3.13
CA PHE A 591 6.16 3.10 3.16
C PHE A 591 5.78 3.54 4.56
N ASN A 592 5.13 4.70 4.66
CA ASN A 592 4.41 5.07 5.86
C ASN A 592 3.05 4.35 5.85
N PRO A 593 2.63 3.73 6.97
CA PRO A 593 1.31 3.13 7.06
C PRO A 593 0.20 4.15 6.79
N THR A 594 -0.60 3.91 5.75
CA THR A 594 -1.58 4.90 5.26
C THR A 594 -2.92 4.28 4.87
N SER A 595 -3.02 2.95 4.72
CA SER A 595 -4.25 2.34 4.22
C SER A 595 -4.63 1.01 4.87
N PHE A 596 -5.93 0.71 4.82
CA PHE A 596 -6.50 -0.62 5.01
C PHE A 596 -7.09 -1.11 3.70
N TRP A 597 -7.12 -2.43 3.49
CA TRP A 597 -7.77 -3.08 2.36
C TRP A 597 -9.29 -3.23 2.57
N LYS A 598 -10.04 -3.39 1.48
CA LYS A 598 -11.50 -3.49 1.51
C LYS A 598 -12.01 -4.62 2.40
N HIS A 599 -11.31 -5.76 2.40
CA HIS A 599 -11.70 -6.86 3.28
C HIS A 599 -11.46 -6.54 4.75
N GLN A 600 -10.39 -5.81 5.08
CA GLN A 600 -10.08 -5.38 6.45
C GLN A 600 -11.14 -4.40 6.97
N TRP A 601 -11.68 -3.51 6.11
CA TRP A 601 -12.80 -2.64 6.48
C TRP A 601 -13.99 -3.44 7.02
N GLY A 602 -14.37 -4.52 6.31
CA GLY A 602 -15.49 -5.38 6.71
C GLY A 602 -15.23 -6.15 8.01
N VAL A 603 -14.00 -6.60 8.25
CA VAL A 603 -13.64 -7.27 9.52
C VAL A 603 -13.78 -6.31 10.69
N MET A 604 -13.21 -5.11 10.59
CA MET A 604 -13.30 -4.12 11.66
C MET A 604 -14.75 -3.65 11.92
N GLN A 605 -15.54 -3.44 10.87
CA GLN A 605 -16.98 -3.13 11.00
C GLN A 605 -17.75 -4.25 11.73
N SER A 606 -17.43 -5.51 11.44
CA SER A 606 -18.01 -6.68 12.08
C SER A 606 -17.69 -6.74 13.59
N GLU A 607 -16.43 -6.54 13.98
CA GLU A 607 -16.05 -6.55 15.41
C GLU A 607 -16.67 -5.37 16.17
N VAL A 608 -16.64 -4.15 15.60
CA VAL A 608 -17.28 -2.96 16.23
C VAL A 608 -18.77 -3.18 16.45
N SER A 609 -19.48 -3.69 15.45
CA SER A 609 -20.93 -3.92 15.57
C SER A 609 -21.26 -4.96 16.64
N LYS A 610 -20.42 -5.99 16.78
CA LYS A 610 -20.65 -7.09 17.74
C LYS A 610 -20.34 -6.69 19.18
N PHE A 611 -19.26 -5.94 19.42
CA PHE A 611 -18.69 -5.79 20.77
C PHE A 611 -18.59 -4.35 21.28
N TYR A 612 -18.39 -3.35 20.42
CA TYR A 612 -17.95 -2.02 20.86
C TYR A 612 -18.96 -0.89 20.58
N SER A 613 -19.89 -1.10 19.65
CA SER A 613 -20.96 -0.14 19.35
C SER A 613 -21.92 0.03 20.53
N LYS A 614 -22.33 1.29 20.79
CA LYS A 614 -23.19 1.64 21.93
C LYS A 614 -24.58 1.04 21.85
#